data_AF-A0AAE4NY72-F1
#
_entry.id   AF-A0AAE4NY72-F1
#
_cell.length_a   1.000
_cell.length_b   1.000
_cell.length_c   1.000
_cell.angle_alpha   90.00
_cell.angle_beta   90.00
_cell.angle_gamma   90.00
#
_symmetry.space_group_name_H-M   'P 1'
#
loop_
_entity.id
_entity.type
_entity.pdbx_description
1 polymer ?
#
loop_
_entity_poly.entity_id
_entity_poly.type
_entity_poly.pdbx_seq_one_letter_code
_entity_poly.pdbx_strand_id
1 'polypeptide(L)'
;MISILLDQKPTSVSIRYNGYYKIVLLLAMIKYCGYGKKANLELIHIVFWGLRNDNNYNVLFDLAGKKRNTLIPWTFEYGIDEVLALGFVNDYIEKTIVGKNLEIKITARGIEIVDAINKFELFQEEIEKIRSLGIIPKSRLDYANKNWKLV
;
A
#
# COMPACT_ATOMS: atom_id res chain seq x y z
N MET A 1 10.66 -17.28 47.30
CA MET A 1 10.46 -17.50 45.85
C MET A 1 9.59 -16.36 45.36
N ILE A 2 10.11 -15.44 44.54
CA ILE A 2 9.32 -14.29 44.05
C ILE A 2 8.49 -14.77 42.86
N SER A 3 7.17 -14.69 42.97
CA SER A 3 6.26 -14.97 41.87
C SER A 3 6.09 -13.70 41.05
N ILE A 4 6.65 -13.67 39.84
CA ILE A 4 6.44 -12.58 38.90
C ILE A 4 5.18 -12.92 38.10
N LEU A 5 4.08 -12.24 38.42
CA LEU A 5 2.85 -12.30 37.63
C LEU A 5 2.96 -11.22 36.54
N LEU A 6 3.25 -11.65 35.30
CA LEU A 6 3.22 -10.76 34.14
C LEU A 6 1.77 -10.42 33.80
N ASP A 7 1.29 -9.29 34.32
CA ASP A 7 0.04 -8.66 33.89
C ASP A 7 0.28 -8.05 32.49
N GLN A 8 0.10 -8.85 31.44
CA GLN A 8 0.17 -8.38 30.05
C GLN A 8 -1.03 -7.48 29.78
N LYS A 9 -0.91 -6.20 30.16
CA LYS A 9 -1.87 -5.18 29.77
C LYS A 9 -1.89 -5.12 28.24
N PRO A 10 -3.06 -5.22 27.58
CA PRO A 10 -3.16 -5.08 26.14
C PRO A 10 -2.57 -3.74 25.74
N THR A 11 -1.42 -3.77 25.07
CA THR A 11 -0.77 -2.55 24.59
C THR A 11 -1.55 -2.09 23.37
N SER A 12 -2.11 -0.87 23.40
CA SER A 12 -2.78 -0.29 22.24
C SER A 12 -1.75 0.09 21.18
N VAL A 13 -1.38 -0.88 20.34
CA VAL A 13 -0.53 -0.60 19.18
C VAL A 13 -1.40 0.06 18.11
N SER A 14 -0.94 1.18 17.56
CA SER A 14 -1.65 1.85 16.46
C SER A 14 -1.93 0.85 15.35
N ILE A 15 -3.16 0.86 14.80
CA ILE A 15 -3.57 -0.02 13.70
C ILE A 15 -2.66 0.09 12.48
N ARG A 16 -1.97 1.23 12.33
CA ARG A 16 -0.95 1.45 11.31
C ARG A 16 0.24 0.50 11.39
N TYR A 17 0.51 -0.14 12.52
CA TYR A 17 1.55 -1.16 12.66
C TYR A 17 0.99 -2.58 12.57
N ASN A 18 -0.33 -2.75 12.42
CA ASN A 18 -0.95 -4.06 12.28
C ASN A 18 -0.71 -4.60 10.87
N GLY A 19 -0.03 -5.75 10.77
CA GLY A 19 0.28 -6.39 9.49
C GLY A 19 -0.96 -6.73 8.66
N TYR A 20 -2.06 -7.17 9.28
CA TYR A 20 -3.29 -7.48 8.56
C TYR A 20 -3.93 -6.23 7.97
N TYR A 21 -3.99 -5.13 8.72
CA TYR A 21 -4.47 -3.85 8.20
C TYR A 21 -3.64 -3.41 6.98
N LYS A 22 -2.30 -3.49 7.06
CA LYS A 22 -1.43 -3.18 5.91
C LYS A 22 -1.64 -4.13 4.73
N ILE A 23 -1.89 -5.42 4.96
CA ILE A 23 -2.24 -6.36 3.88
C ILE A 23 -3.50 -5.90 3.16
N VAL A 24 -4.54 -5.51 3.89
CA VAL A 24 -5.78 -5.00 3.30
C VAL A 24 -5.50 -3.81 2.39
N LEU A 25 -4.76 -2.83 2.90
CA LEU A 25 -4.40 -1.64 2.12
C LEU A 25 -3.56 -2.03 0.91
N LEU A 26 -2.56 -2.90 1.07
CA LEU A 26 -1.72 -3.41 -0.03
C LEU A 26 -2.57 -4.05 -1.14
N LEU A 27 -3.52 -4.93 -0.79
CA LEU A 27 -4.39 -5.59 -1.76
C LEU A 27 -5.27 -4.56 -2.49
N ALA A 28 -5.83 -3.58 -1.77
CA ALA A 28 -6.58 -2.49 -2.37
C ALA A 28 -5.72 -1.65 -3.33
N MET A 29 -4.48 -1.33 -2.95
CA MET A 29 -3.54 -0.58 -3.80
C MET A 29 -3.24 -1.33 -5.10
N ILE A 30 -2.93 -2.63 -5.02
CA ILE A 30 -2.65 -3.44 -6.21
C ILE A 30 -3.89 -3.53 -7.10
N LYS A 31 -5.08 -3.68 -6.50
CA LYS A 31 -6.35 -3.82 -7.23
C LYS A 31 -6.77 -2.54 -7.96
N TYR A 32 -6.68 -1.38 -7.29
CA TYR A 32 -7.24 -0.12 -7.80
C TYR A 32 -6.20 0.80 -8.43
N CYS A 33 -4.97 0.81 -7.93
CA CYS A 33 -3.90 1.69 -8.43
C CYS A 33 -2.99 1.00 -9.45
N GLY A 34 -2.88 -0.33 -9.37
CA GLY A 34 -2.04 -1.14 -10.24
C GLY A 34 -2.62 -1.35 -11.64
N TYR A 35 -1.77 -1.37 -12.66
CA TYR A 35 -2.18 -1.72 -14.03
C TYR A 35 -2.32 -3.24 -14.18
N GLY A 36 -3.46 -3.71 -14.72
CA GLY A 36 -3.71 -5.15 -14.85
C GLY A 36 -3.73 -5.89 -13.51
N LYS A 37 -4.07 -5.18 -12.42
CA LYS A 37 -4.00 -5.65 -11.03
C LYS A 37 -2.58 -6.08 -10.60
N LYS A 38 -1.57 -5.37 -11.10
CA LYS A 38 -0.15 -5.53 -10.79
C LYS A 38 0.42 -4.20 -10.34
N ALA A 39 1.31 -4.22 -9.38
CA ALA A 39 2.02 -3.04 -8.88
C ALA A 39 3.51 -3.33 -8.71
N ASN A 40 4.36 -2.35 -9.00
CA ASN A 40 5.75 -2.36 -8.55
C ASN A 40 5.83 -1.89 -7.09
N LEU A 41 6.97 -2.17 -6.44
CA LEU A 41 7.21 -1.76 -5.05
C LEU A 41 7.13 -0.25 -4.86
N GLU A 42 7.59 0.53 -5.85
CA GLU A 42 7.53 1.98 -5.81
C GLU A 42 6.10 2.50 -5.68
N LEU A 43 5.16 2.01 -6.52
CA LEU A 43 3.74 2.39 -6.42
C LEU A 43 3.20 2.06 -5.04
N ILE A 44 3.47 0.86 -4.53
CA ILE A 44 3.01 0.43 -3.20
C ILE A 44 3.50 1.39 -2.12
N HIS A 45 4.80 1.69 -2.11
CA HIS A 45 5.37 2.60 -1.12
C HIS A 45 4.85 4.03 -1.22
N ILE A 46 4.72 4.56 -2.43
CA ILE A 46 4.22 5.92 -2.65
C ILE A 46 2.76 6.03 -2.19
N VAL A 47 1.93 5.02 -2.46
CA VAL A 47 0.54 5.05 -2.00
C VAL A 47 0.48 4.93 -0.47
N PHE A 48 1.28 4.06 0.16
CA PHE A 48 1.40 4.05 1.63
C PHE A 48 1.83 5.39 2.21
N TRP A 49 2.84 6.03 1.62
CA TRP A 49 3.29 7.36 2.01
C TRP A 49 2.17 8.40 1.86
N GLY A 50 1.40 8.32 0.77
CA GLY A 50 0.23 9.16 0.51
C GLY A 50 -0.83 9.05 1.62
N LEU A 51 -1.09 7.83 2.11
CA LEU A 51 -2.09 7.58 3.15
C LEU A 51 -1.66 8.01 4.56
N ARG A 52 -0.40 8.44 4.78
CA ARG A 52 0.06 8.82 6.13
C ARG A 52 -0.60 10.10 6.66
N ASN A 53 -0.94 11.03 5.78
CA ASN A 53 -1.64 12.26 6.12
C ASN A 53 -2.30 12.88 4.88
N ASP A 54 -3.24 13.79 5.08
CA ASP A 54 -4.02 14.37 3.98
C ASP A 54 -3.17 15.25 3.04
N ASN A 55 -2.09 15.86 3.51
CA ASN A 55 -1.20 16.64 2.65
C ASN A 55 -0.48 15.76 1.63
N ASN A 56 0.08 14.62 2.07
CA ASN A 56 0.71 13.63 1.20
C ASN A 56 -0.33 13.04 0.24
N TYR A 57 -1.52 12.74 0.75
CA TYR A 57 -2.61 12.21 -0.05
C TYR A 57 -2.98 13.18 -1.18
N ASN A 58 -3.16 14.46 -0.88
CA ASN A 58 -3.49 15.49 -1.87
C ASN A 58 -2.40 15.61 -2.95
N VAL A 59 -1.12 15.54 -2.56
CA VAL A 59 0.00 15.54 -3.52
C VAL A 59 -0.12 14.36 -4.49
N LEU A 60 -0.39 13.16 -3.96
CA LEU A 60 -0.53 11.96 -4.76
C LEU A 60 -1.81 11.97 -5.62
N PHE A 61 -2.91 12.47 -5.08
CA PHE A 61 -4.19 12.61 -5.79
C PHE A 61 -4.05 13.58 -6.97
N ASP A 62 -3.39 14.71 -6.79
CA ASP A 62 -3.12 15.66 -7.88
C ASP A 62 -2.19 15.06 -8.95
N LEU A 63 -1.21 14.24 -8.55
CA LEU A 63 -0.35 13.51 -9.48
C LEU A 63 -1.15 12.45 -10.28
N ALA A 64 -2.01 11.69 -9.60
CA ALA A 64 -2.90 10.72 -10.22
C ALA A 64 -3.90 11.38 -11.18
N GLY A 65 -4.41 12.56 -10.81
CA GLY A 65 -5.31 13.39 -11.62
C GLY A 65 -4.63 14.24 -12.70
N LYS A 66 -3.31 14.14 -12.90
CA LYS A 66 -2.51 14.95 -13.85
C LYS A 66 -2.55 16.46 -13.60
N LYS A 67 -2.93 16.90 -12.39
CA LYS A 67 -2.85 18.30 -11.96
C LYS A 67 -1.44 18.70 -11.51
N ARG A 68 -0.63 17.69 -11.18
CA ARG A 68 0.76 17.83 -10.73
C ARG A 68 1.65 16.83 -11.47
N ASN A 69 2.92 17.20 -11.68
CA ASN A 69 3.91 16.35 -12.35
C ASN A 69 5.14 16.02 -11.48
N THR A 70 5.16 16.47 -10.22
CA THR A 70 6.31 16.35 -9.31
C THR A 70 5.88 15.78 -7.97
N LEU A 71 6.76 15.00 -7.33
CA LEU A 71 6.59 14.54 -5.96
C LEU A 71 7.49 15.33 -5.01
N ILE A 72 6.97 15.65 -3.82
CA ILE A 72 7.79 16.10 -2.69
C ILE A 72 8.56 14.92 -2.11
N PRO A 73 9.64 15.14 -1.32
CA PRO A 73 10.33 14.08 -0.60
C PRO A 73 9.36 13.12 0.13
N TRP A 74 9.45 11.84 -0.23
CA TRP A 74 8.70 10.72 0.34
C TRP A 74 9.66 9.67 0.92
N THR A 75 9.12 8.79 1.75
CA THR A 75 9.91 7.76 2.44
C THR A 75 9.28 6.40 2.25
N PHE A 76 10.12 5.36 2.27
CA PHE A 76 9.64 3.99 2.22
C PHE A 76 8.72 3.67 3.40
N GLU A 77 7.82 2.73 3.17
CA GLU A 77 6.93 2.22 4.21
C GLU A 77 7.68 1.18 5.03
N TYR A 78 7.67 1.37 6.36
CA TYR A 78 8.32 0.45 7.27
C TYR A 78 7.53 -0.86 7.37
N GLY A 79 8.25 -1.98 7.43
CA GLY A 79 7.65 -3.30 7.61
C GLY A 79 6.85 -3.79 6.40
N ILE A 80 7.16 -3.30 5.19
CA ILE A 80 6.51 -3.79 3.96
C ILE A 80 6.91 -5.24 3.68
N ASP A 81 8.12 -5.64 4.09
CA ASP A 81 8.68 -6.95 3.78
C ASP A 81 7.88 -8.06 4.48
N GLU A 82 7.49 -7.83 5.73
CA GLU A 82 6.63 -8.72 6.52
C GLU A 82 5.22 -8.78 5.92
N VAL A 83 4.67 -7.63 5.49
CA VAL A 83 3.35 -7.56 4.85
C VAL A 83 3.34 -8.34 3.53
N LEU A 84 4.39 -8.19 2.72
CA LEU A 84 4.56 -8.93 1.48
C LEU A 84 4.74 -10.43 1.75
N ALA A 85 5.58 -10.80 2.72
CA ALA A 85 5.78 -12.19 3.12
C ALA A 85 4.44 -12.84 3.54
N LEU A 86 3.66 -12.17 4.38
CA LEU A 86 2.32 -12.63 4.77
C LEU A 86 1.39 -12.77 3.56
N GLY A 87 1.41 -11.80 2.64
CA GLY A 87 0.62 -11.84 1.42
C GLY A 87 0.98 -13.03 0.51
N PHE A 88 2.27 -13.34 0.37
CA PHE A 88 2.75 -14.49 -0.40
C PHE A 88 2.41 -15.82 0.29
N VAL A 89 2.64 -15.94 1.60
CA VAL A 89 2.38 -17.17 2.36
C VAL A 89 0.89 -17.54 2.35
N ASN A 90 0.00 -16.54 2.39
CA ASN A 90 -1.44 -16.76 2.36
C ASN A 90 -2.05 -16.80 0.96
N ASP A 91 -1.23 -16.76 -0.09
CA ASP A 91 -1.67 -16.77 -1.50
C ASP A 91 -2.64 -15.63 -1.86
N TYR A 92 -2.42 -14.44 -1.27
CA TYR A 92 -3.19 -13.24 -1.63
C TYR A 92 -2.52 -12.45 -2.77
N ILE A 93 -1.21 -12.59 -2.89
CA ILE A 93 -0.40 -11.96 -3.92
C ILE A 93 0.61 -12.96 -4.48
N GLU A 94 1.06 -12.71 -5.70
CA GLU A 94 2.08 -13.50 -6.39
C GLU A 94 3.13 -12.58 -7.02
N LYS A 95 4.35 -13.10 -7.17
CA LYS A 95 5.41 -12.43 -7.92
C LYS A 95 5.21 -12.68 -9.40
N THR A 96 5.26 -11.63 -10.21
CA THR A 96 5.18 -11.74 -11.67
C THR A 96 6.28 -10.90 -12.32
N ILE A 97 6.83 -11.38 -13.44
CA ILE A 97 7.83 -10.64 -14.18
C ILE A 97 7.14 -9.93 -15.35
N VAL A 98 7.28 -8.62 -15.41
CA VAL A 98 6.79 -7.80 -16.53
C VAL A 98 7.99 -7.13 -17.20
N GLY A 99 8.36 -7.65 -18.38
CA GLY A 99 9.59 -7.27 -19.05
C GLY A 99 10.82 -7.67 -18.23
N LYS A 100 11.53 -6.68 -17.67
CA LYS A 100 12.72 -6.89 -16.81
C LYS A 100 12.46 -6.56 -15.33
N ASN A 101 11.23 -6.20 -14.97
CA ASN A 101 10.90 -5.75 -13.63
C ASN A 101 10.09 -6.81 -12.88
N LEU A 102 10.37 -6.95 -11.58
CA LEU A 102 9.54 -7.69 -10.66
C LEU A 102 8.32 -6.84 -10.28
N GLU A 103 7.13 -7.40 -10.46
CA GLU A 103 5.87 -6.82 -10.02
C GLU A 103 5.13 -7.78 -9.09
N ILE A 104 4.22 -7.22 -8.30
CA ILE A 104 3.37 -7.95 -7.37
C ILE A 104 1.96 -7.91 -7.94
N LYS A 105 1.39 -9.09 -8.17
CA LYS A 105 0.04 -9.25 -8.70
C LYS A 105 -0.88 -9.79 -7.61
N ILE A 106 -2.11 -9.30 -7.58
CA ILE A 106 -3.14 -9.86 -6.70
C ILE A 106 -3.71 -11.16 -7.29
N THR A 107 -3.87 -12.18 -6.44
CA THR A 107 -4.46 -13.47 -6.83
C THR A 107 -6.00 -13.39 -6.78
N ALA A 108 -6.69 -14.46 -7.20
CA ALA A 108 -8.14 -14.56 -7.03
C ALA A 108 -8.54 -14.49 -5.55
N ARG A 109 -7.82 -15.21 -4.68
CA ARG A 109 -8.04 -15.20 -3.23
C ARG A 109 -7.80 -13.82 -2.62
N GLY A 110 -6.78 -13.10 -3.07
CA GLY A 110 -6.56 -11.71 -2.65
C GLY A 110 -7.71 -10.78 -3.03
N ILE A 111 -8.30 -10.98 -4.22
CA ILE A 111 -9.48 -10.23 -4.67
C ILE A 111 -10.68 -10.52 -3.78
N GLU A 112 -10.94 -11.78 -3.45
CA GLU A 112 -12.02 -12.19 -2.55
C GLU A 112 -11.93 -11.51 -1.18
N ILE A 113 -10.72 -11.38 -0.62
CA ILE A 113 -10.51 -10.65 0.64
C ILE A 113 -10.91 -9.19 0.49
N VAL A 114 -10.47 -8.50 -0.57
CA VAL A 114 -10.86 -7.10 -0.79
C VAL A 114 -12.37 -6.95 -0.98
N ASP A 115 -13.01 -7.89 -1.68
CA ASP A 115 -14.46 -7.88 -1.89
C ASP A 115 -15.22 -8.13 -0.59
N ALA A 116 -14.76 -9.06 0.25
CA ALA A 116 -15.32 -9.28 1.58
C ALA A 116 -15.21 -8.03 2.46
N ILE A 117 -14.07 -7.36 2.45
CA ILE A 117 -13.83 -6.14 3.22
C ILE A 117 -14.77 -5.00 2.79
N ASN A 118 -15.01 -4.84 1.48
CA ASN A 118 -16.00 -3.89 0.99
C ASN A 118 -17.42 -4.29 1.41
N LYS A 119 -17.76 -5.58 1.32
CA LYS A 119 -19.09 -6.10 1.71
C LYS A 119 -19.39 -5.85 3.19
N PHE A 120 -18.39 -5.97 4.06
CA PHE A 120 -18.51 -5.72 5.50
C PHE A 120 -18.22 -4.27 5.90
N GLU A 121 -18.04 -3.37 4.93
CA GLU A 121 -17.79 -1.94 5.16
C GLU A 121 -16.61 -1.68 6.12
N LEU A 122 -15.58 -2.52 6.06
CA LEU A 122 -14.37 -2.37 6.88
C LEU A 122 -13.38 -1.43 6.19
N PHE A 123 -12.73 -0.54 6.95
CA PHE A 123 -11.67 0.37 6.46
C PHE A 123 -12.09 1.24 5.25
N GLN A 124 -13.35 1.65 5.21
CA GLN A 124 -13.92 2.33 4.04
C GLN A 124 -13.23 3.66 3.73
N GLU A 125 -12.82 4.42 4.75
CA GLU A 125 -12.14 5.70 4.52
C GLU A 125 -10.87 5.52 3.68
N GLU A 126 -10.00 4.58 4.08
CA GLU A 126 -8.74 4.34 3.39
C GLU A 126 -8.95 3.64 2.05
N ILE A 127 -9.93 2.74 1.95
CA ILE A 127 -10.25 2.07 0.69
C ILE A 127 -10.80 3.05 -0.34
N GLU A 128 -11.68 3.98 0.05
CA GLU A 128 -12.19 5.00 -0.87
C GLU A 128 -11.08 5.98 -1.27
N LYS A 129 -10.20 6.37 -0.34
CA LYS A 129 -8.98 7.14 -0.68
C LYS A 129 -8.17 6.42 -1.74
N ILE A 130 -7.83 5.14 -1.54
CA ILE A 130 -7.09 4.33 -2.53
C ILE A 130 -7.86 4.22 -3.85
N ARG A 131 -9.16 3.94 -3.81
CA ARG A 131 -9.99 3.76 -5.01
C ARG A 131 -10.04 5.04 -5.86
N SER A 132 -10.14 6.19 -5.21
CA SER A 132 -10.24 7.48 -5.90
C SER A 132 -8.94 7.95 -6.56
N LEU A 133 -7.78 7.41 -6.15
CA LEU A 133 -6.52 7.60 -6.88
C LEU A 133 -6.59 6.99 -8.29
N GLY A 134 -7.33 5.88 -8.44
CA GLY A 134 -7.40 5.13 -9.69
C GLY A 134 -6.02 4.62 -10.15
N ILE A 135 -5.96 4.16 -11.40
CA ILE A 135 -4.73 3.58 -11.96
C ILE A 135 -3.65 4.66 -12.11
N ILE A 136 -2.48 4.43 -11.49
CA ILE A 136 -1.32 5.32 -11.59
C ILE A 136 -0.27 4.66 -12.50
N PRO A 137 -0.01 5.19 -13.71
CA PRO A 137 0.98 4.61 -14.60
C PRO A 137 2.40 4.71 -14.03
N LYS A 138 3.18 3.63 -14.13
CA LYS A 138 4.58 3.58 -13.69
C LYS A 138 5.43 4.73 -14.25
N SER A 139 5.30 5.01 -15.54
CA SER A 139 6.03 6.11 -16.19
C SER A 139 5.78 7.48 -15.57
N ARG A 140 4.61 7.68 -14.95
CA ARG A 140 4.29 8.92 -14.26
C ARG A 140 5.02 9.03 -12.93
N LEU A 141 5.07 7.95 -12.16
CA LEU A 141 5.83 7.90 -10.91
C LEU A 141 7.32 8.09 -11.17
N ASP A 142 7.86 7.34 -12.15
CA ASP A 142 9.25 7.45 -12.59
C ASP A 142 9.59 8.91 -12.96
N TYR A 143 8.72 9.58 -13.72
CA TYR A 143 8.91 10.98 -14.09
C TYR A 143 8.86 11.93 -12.89
N ALA A 144 7.88 11.74 -11.99
CA ALA A 144 7.71 12.61 -10.84
C ALA A 144 8.86 12.50 -9.82
N ASN A 145 9.49 11.33 -9.74
CA ASN A 145 10.64 11.05 -8.88
C ASN A 145 11.99 11.57 -9.43
N LYS A 146 12.10 11.83 -10.73
CA LYS A 146 13.34 12.41 -11.33
C LYS A 146 13.71 13.78 -10.78
N ASN A 147 12.78 14.47 -10.11
CA ASN A 147 13.03 15.79 -9.55
C ASN A 147 13.95 15.77 -8.33
N TRP A 148 14.24 14.58 -7.79
CA TRP A 148 15.15 14.42 -6.66
C TRP A 148 16.58 14.27 -7.19
N LYS A 149 17.23 15.41 -7.38
CA LYS A 149 18.69 15.43 -7.49
C LYS A 149 19.22 15.58 -6.07
N LEU A 150 20.00 14.60 -5.60
CA LEU A 150 20.94 14.85 -4.51
C LEU A 150 21.90 15.92 -5.05
N VAL A 151 21.78 17.14 -4.55
CA VAL A 151 22.78 18.19 -4.75
C VAL A 151 23.96 17.88 -3.84
#